data_AF-A0A3D4AKS1-F1
#
_entry.id   AF-A0A3D4AKS1-F1
#
_cell.length_a   1.000
_cell.length_b   1.000
_cell.length_c   1.000
_cell.angle_alpha   90.00
_cell.angle_beta   90.00
_cell.angle_gamma   90.00
#
_symmetry.space_group_name_H-M   'P 1'
#
loop_
_entity.id
_entity.type
_entity.pdbx_description
1 polymer ?
#
loop_
_entity_poly.entity_id
_entity_poly.type
_entity_poly.pdbx_seq_one_letter_code
_entity_poly.pdbx_strand_id
1 'polypeptide(L)'
;MESHIITLSPLSSNDIEKELQSIHVSGRGIEIMKEKLIFRCFRITDVDTRAANILKQTMLSQGAEAAVSAGTVNLSASHTDVIIGATLHQLRNAVVRLKEQPWGLKAIAFQIEKEYL
;
A
#
# COMPACT_ATOMS: atom_id res chain seq x y z
N MET A 1 -7.72 13.52 33.52
CA MET A 1 -6.56 12.88 32.85
C MET A 1 -6.36 13.62 31.55
N GLU A 2 -5.29 14.40 31.43
CA GLU A 2 -4.91 14.99 30.14
C GLU A 2 -4.20 13.93 29.31
N SER A 3 -4.60 13.80 28.05
CA SER A 3 -3.94 12.91 27.09
C SER A 3 -2.96 13.73 26.25
N HIS A 4 -1.75 13.22 26.04
CA HIS A 4 -0.75 13.84 25.16
C HIS A 4 -0.72 13.08 23.82
N ILE A 5 -0.77 13.80 22.70
CA ILE A 5 -0.70 13.23 21.35
C ILE A 5 0.71 13.43 20.82
N ILE A 6 1.34 12.37 20.34
CA ILE A 6 2.66 12.39 19.69
C ILE A 6 2.57 11.85 18.27
N THR A 7 3.31 12.47 17.35
CA THR A 7 3.42 12.03 15.95
C THR A 7 4.54 11.00 15.82
N LEU A 8 4.24 9.86 15.19
CA LEU A 8 5.14 8.71 15.05
C LEU A 8 5.61 8.49 13.59
N SER A 9 5.87 9.53 12.78
CA SER A 9 6.13 9.37 11.33
C SER A 9 7.34 10.14 10.78
N PRO A 10 8.03 9.61 9.74
CA PRO A 10 7.99 8.23 9.23
C PRO A 10 8.97 7.32 9.99
N LEU A 11 8.45 6.27 10.62
CA LEU A 11 9.24 5.31 11.38
C LEU A 11 9.64 4.09 10.53
N SER A 12 10.86 3.59 10.73
CA SER A 12 11.28 2.29 10.18
C SER A 12 10.52 1.15 10.87
N SER A 13 10.56 -0.06 10.33
CA SER A 13 9.95 -1.23 10.99
C SER A 13 10.47 -1.43 12.42
N ASN A 14 11.76 -1.13 12.66
CA ASN A 14 12.38 -1.28 13.96
C ASN A 14 11.89 -0.22 14.95
N ASP A 15 11.65 1.01 14.48
CA ASP A 15 11.16 2.07 15.35
C ASP A 15 9.71 1.83 15.75
N ILE A 16 8.86 1.34 14.84
CA ILE A 16 7.47 0.96 15.17
C ILE A 16 7.44 -0.18 16.19
N GLU A 17 8.30 -1.18 16.04
CA GLU A 17 8.41 -2.26 17.02
C GLU A 17 8.82 -1.73 18.40
N LYS A 18 9.80 -0.84 18.47
CA LYS A 18 10.22 -0.19 19.73
C LYS A 18 9.10 0.65 20.35
N GLU A 19 8.34 1.39 19.56
CA GLU A 19 7.20 2.18 20.05
C GLU A 19 6.09 1.28 20.61
N LEU A 20 5.81 0.15 19.96
CA LEU A 20 4.83 -0.82 20.48
C LEU A 20 5.34 -1.49 21.77
N GLN A 21 6.64 -1.77 21.85
CA GLN A 21 7.26 -2.32 23.05
C GLN A 21 7.25 -1.30 24.21
N SER A 22 7.48 -0.01 23.94
CA SER A 22 7.54 1.04 24.97
C SER A 22 6.21 1.21 25.72
N ILE A 23 5.10 0.92 25.05
CA ILE A 23 3.75 0.92 25.63
C ILE A 23 3.26 -0.49 26.03
N HIS A 24 4.17 -1.48 26.10
CA HIS A 24 3.91 -2.84 26.58
C HIS A 24 2.88 -3.65 25.77
N VAL A 25 2.83 -3.46 24.44
CA VAL A 25 2.04 -4.36 23.57
C VAL A 25 2.62 -5.78 23.64
N SER A 26 1.75 -6.79 23.76
CA SER A 26 2.18 -8.19 23.75
C SER A 26 2.98 -8.54 22.48
N GLY A 27 3.93 -9.47 22.57
CA GLY A 27 4.73 -9.90 21.42
C GLY A 27 3.87 -10.33 20.22
N ARG A 28 2.80 -11.09 20.47
CA ARG A 28 1.84 -11.47 19.42
C ARG A 28 1.11 -10.27 18.81
N GLY A 29 0.77 -9.28 19.64
CA GLY A 29 0.17 -8.03 19.17
C GLY A 29 1.12 -7.25 18.26
N ILE A 30 2.40 -7.16 18.61
CA ILE A 30 3.45 -6.50 17.81
C ILE A 30 3.55 -7.14 16.43
N GLU A 31 3.61 -8.47 16.36
CA GLU A 31 3.68 -9.21 15.09
C GLU A 31 2.53 -8.86 14.14
N ILE A 32 1.31 -8.74 14.67
CA ILE A 32 0.10 -8.47 13.88
C ILE A 32 -0.02 -6.99 13.52
N MET A 33 0.34 -6.09 14.44
CA MET A 33 0.08 -4.66 14.30
C MET A 33 1.17 -3.94 13.51
N LYS A 34 2.44 -4.39 13.56
CA LYS A 34 3.56 -3.70 12.92
C LYS A 34 3.30 -3.41 11.44
N GLU A 35 2.77 -4.38 10.69
CA GLU A 35 2.53 -4.23 9.25
C GLU A 35 1.39 -3.25 8.92
N LYS A 36 0.51 -2.98 9.89
CA LYS A 36 -0.60 -2.02 9.75
C LYS A 36 -0.17 -0.58 10.04
N LEU A 37 1.01 -0.39 10.63
CA LEU A 37 1.53 0.92 11.02
C LEU A 37 2.64 1.41 10.08
N ILE A 38 3.25 0.52 9.30
CA ILE A 38 4.26 0.88 8.31
C ILE A 38 3.57 1.29 7.00
N PHE A 39 3.62 2.58 6.68
CA PHE A 39 3.04 3.16 5.46
C PHE A 39 4.08 3.30 4.32
N ARG A 40 3.61 3.15 3.08
CA ARG A 40 4.37 3.37 1.85
C ARG A 40 3.58 4.26 0.91
N CYS A 41 4.28 5.18 0.27
CA CYS A 41 3.75 6.02 -0.80
C CYS A 41 4.73 6.02 -1.97
N PHE A 42 4.30 5.54 -3.14
CA PHE A 42 5.16 5.42 -4.31
C PHE A 42 4.37 5.58 -5.60
N ARG A 43 5.08 5.83 -6.71
CA ARG A 43 4.50 6.02 -8.05
C ARG A 43 4.95 4.91 -8.98
N ILE A 44 4.01 4.35 -9.74
CA ILE A 44 4.25 3.45 -10.86
C ILE A 44 3.96 4.27 -12.13
N THR A 45 4.92 4.32 -13.05
CA THR A 45 4.78 5.10 -14.28
C THR A 45 4.31 4.23 -15.44
N ASP A 46 3.62 4.85 -16.41
CA ASP A 46 3.27 4.25 -17.70
C ASP A 46 2.47 2.92 -17.60
N VAL A 47 1.42 2.93 -16.78
CA VAL A 47 0.53 1.77 -16.59
C VAL A 47 -0.60 1.82 -17.61
N ASP A 48 -0.85 0.71 -18.32
CA ASP A 48 -2.03 0.56 -19.19
C ASP A 48 -3.31 0.95 -18.42
N THR A 49 -4.15 1.79 -19.01
CA THR A 49 -5.35 2.35 -18.35
C THR A 49 -6.30 1.28 -17.79
N ARG A 50 -6.42 0.13 -18.46
CA ARG A 50 -7.26 -0.98 -17.97
C ARG A 50 -6.63 -1.63 -16.74
N ALA A 51 -5.32 -1.83 -16.77
CA ALA A 51 -4.56 -2.30 -15.61
C ALA A 51 -4.64 -1.30 -14.45
N ALA A 52 -4.51 -0.01 -14.70
CA ALA A 52 -4.60 1.04 -13.68
C ALA A 52 -5.97 1.07 -13.00
N ASN A 53 -7.06 0.88 -13.74
CA ASN A 53 -8.41 0.78 -13.17
C ASN A 53 -8.57 -0.45 -12.26
N ILE A 54 -8.11 -1.63 -12.69
CA ILE A 54 -8.12 -2.84 -11.83
C ILE A 54 -7.22 -2.66 -10.61
N LEU A 55 -6.03 -2.09 -10.79
CA LEU A 55 -5.10 -1.78 -9.71
C LEU A 55 -5.79 -0.90 -8.67
N LYS A 56 -6.42 0.19 -9.12
CA LYS A 56 -7.17 1.08 -8.23
C LYS A 56 -8.29 0.37 -7.47
N GLN A 57 -9.13 -0.39 -8.17
CA GLN A 57 -10.20 -1.15 -7.52
C GLN A 57 -9.64 -2.17 -6.51
N THR A 58 -8.54 -2.83 -6.84
CA THR A 58 -7.87 -3.79 -5.95
C THR A 58 -7.35 -3.11 -4.70
N MET A 59 -6.64 -1.99 -4.82
CA MET A 59 -6.13 -1.22 -3.68
C MET A 59 -7.27 -0.70 -2.79
N LEU A 60 -8.31 -0.10 -3.38
CA LEU A 60 -9.48 0.40 -2.64
C LEU A 60 -10.18 -0.71 -1.86
N SER A 61 -10.29 -1.92 -2.45
CA SER A 61 -10.89 -3.06 -1.76
C SER A 61 -10.08 -3.57 -0.56
N GLN A 62 -8.80 -3.19 -0.44
CA GLN A 62 -7.96 -3.46 0.74
C GLN A 62 -8.00 -2.30 1.76
N GLY A 63 -8.78 -1.25 1.50
CA GLY A 63 -8.78 -0.01 2.28
C GLY A 63 -7.54 0.85 2.08
N ALA A 64 -6.77 0.61 1.01
CA ALA A 64 -5.64 1.43 0.59
C ALA A 64 -6.07 2.43 -0.50
N GLU A 65 -5.12 3.19 -1.03
CA GLU A 65 -5.36 4.19 -2.07
C GLU A 65 -4.55 3.90 -3.35
N ALA A 66 -5.15 4.23 -4.50
CA ALA A 66 -4.46 4.36 -5.76
C ALA A 66 -5.03 5.57 -6.55
N ALA A 67 -4.26 6.64 -6.62
CA ALA A 67 -4.59 7.77 -7.48
C ALA A 67 -4.20 7.44 -8.92
N VAL A 68 -5.13 7.68 -9.85
CA VAL A 68 -4.96 7.52 -11.29
C VAL A 68 -5.42 8.80 -11.97
N SER A 69 -4.91 9.10 -13.17
CA SER A 69 -5.38 10.27 -13.93
C SER A 69 -6.87 10.20 -14.29
N ALA A 70 -7.51 11.36 -14.47
CA ALA A 70 -8.90 11.43 -14.95
C ALA A 70 -9.09 10.77 -16.34
N GLY A 71 -8.04 10.76 -17.17
CA GLY A 71 -8.00 10.08 -18.48
C GLY A 71 -8.23 8.57 -18.40
N THR A 72 -7.97 7.98 -17.22
CA THR A 72 -8.23 6.56 -16.93
C THR A 72 -9.73 6.27 -16.79
N VAL A 73 -10.50 7.25 -16.30
CA VAL A 73 -11.93 7.10 -15.99
C VAL A 73 -12.79 7.25 -17.23
N ASN A 74 -12.47 8.23 -18.08
CA ASN A 74 -13.17 8.47 -19.35
C ASN A 74 -12.54 7.70 -20.53
N LEU A 75 -11.53 6.87 -20.26
CA LEU A 75 -10.77 6.07 -21.24
C LEU A 75 -10.12 6.91 -22.36
N SER A 76 -9.88 8.21 -22.12
CA SER A 76 -9.24 9.09 -23.10
C SER A 76 -7.72 8.93 -23.15
N ALA A 77 -7.12 8.33 -22.12
CA ALA A 77 -5.70 8.00 -22.07
C ALA A 77 -5.50 6.48 -22.19
N SER A 78 -4.53 6.04 -22.99
CA SER A 78 -4.17 4.62 -23.10
C SER A 78 -3.31 4.14 -21.93
N HIS A 79 -2.51 5.05 -21.35
CA HIS A 79 -1.62 4.81 -20.22
C HIS A 79 -1.71 5.94 -19.19
N THR A 80 -1.28 5.68 -17.96
CA THR A 80 -1.35 6.61 -16.84
C THR A 80 -0.29 6.30 -15.78
N ASP A 81 0.13 7.31 -15.04
CA ASP A 81 0.86 7.10 -13.80
C ASP A 81 -0.13 6.74 -12.68
N VAL A 82 0.30 5.91 -11.74
CA VAL A 82 -0.47 5.52 -10.56
C VAL A 82 0.32 5.83 -9.29
N ILE A 83 -0.27 6.58 -8.36
CA ILE A 83 0.30 6.80 -7.02
C ILE A 83 -0.42 5.89 -6.04
N ILE A 84 0.35 5.05 -5.34
CA ILE A 84 -0.16 4.11 -4.34
C ILE A 84 0.14 4.64 -2.94
N GLY A 85 -0.85 4.60 -2.06
CA GLY A 85 -0.70 4.88 -0.63
C GLY A 85 -1.26 3.71 0.18
N ALA A 86 -0.42 2.98 0.90
CA ALA A 86 -0.84 1.75 1.57
C ALA A 86 0.06 1.39 2.76
N THR A 87 -0.50 0.68 3.73
CA THR A 87 0.29 -0.04 4.75
C THR A 87 0.88 -1.33 4.18
N LEU A 88 1.92 -1.90 4.81
CA LEU A 88 2.47 -3.19 4.38
C LEU A 88 1.41 -4.30 4.39
N HIS A 89 0.53 -4.29 5.39
CA HIS A 89 -0.57 -5.24 5.49
C HIS A 89 -1.49 -5.18 4.25
N GLN A 90 -1.86 -3.97 3.84
CA GLN A 90 -2.71 -3.75 2.66
C GLN A 90 -1.99 -4.12 1.36
N LEU A 91 -0.70 -3.79 1.25
CA LEU A 91 0.12 -4.16 0.10
C LEU A 91 0.24 -5.67 -0.05
N ARG A 92 0.53 -6.43 1.02
CA ARG A 92 0.59 -7.90 0.98
C ARG A 92 -0.70 -8.48 0.41
N ASN A 93 -1.84 -8.04 0.92
CA ASN A 93 -3.13 -8.55 0.47
C ASN A 93 -3.45 -8.14 -0.99
N ALA A 94 -3.09 -6.91 -1.39
CA ALA A 94 -3.28 -6.44 -2.76
C ALA A 94 -2.41 -7.22 -3.76
N VAL A 95 -1.14 -7.45 -3.44
CA VAL A 95 -0.19 -8.17 -4.31
C VAL A 95 -0.69 -9.56 -4.68
N VAL A 96 -1.24 -10.31 -3.73
CA VAL A 96 -1.82 -11.64 -4.00
C VAL A 96 -2.89 -11.56 -5.08
N ARG A 97 -3.80 -10.58 -4.98
CA ARG A 97 -4.90 -10.41 -5.93
C ARG A 97 -4.43 -9.89 -7.28
N LEU A 98 -3.46 -8.97 -7.30
CA LEU A 98 -2.90 -8.40 -8.54
C LEU A 98 -2.16 -9.44 -9.38
N LYS A 99 -1.56 -10.46 -8.75
CA LYS A 99 -0.89 -11.58 -9.44
C LYS A 99 -1.83 -12.39 -10.34
N GLU A 100 -3.13 -12.34 -10.09
CA GLU A 100 -4.18 -13.03 -10.84
C GLU A 100 -4.79 -12.16 -11.95
N GLN A 101 -4.46 -10.87 -11.99
CA GLN A 101 -5.08 -9.91 -12.89
C GLN A 101 -4.37 -9.80 -14.25
N PRO A 102 -5.11 -9.46 -15.33
CA PRO A 102 -4.56 -9.32 -16.67
C PRO A 102 -3.71 -8.04 -16.86
N TRP A 103 -3.31 -7.80 -18.11
CA TRP A 103 -2.67 -6.55 -18.58
C TRP A 103 -1.40 -6.16 -17.82
N GLY A 104 -0.55 -7.16 -17.51
CA GLY A 104 0.75 -6.92 -16.91
C GLY A 104 0.74 -6.70 -15.40
N LEU A 105 -0.43 -6.72 -14.74
CA LEU A 105 -0.54 -6.52 -13.29
C LEU A 105 0.22 -7.56 -12.47
N LYS A 106 0.38 -8.78 -12.98
CA LYS A 106 1.25 -9.79 -12.36
C LYS A 106 2.70 -9.33 -12.23
N ALA A 107 3.24 -8.66 -13.26
CA ALA A 107 4.61 -8.14 -13.21
C ALA A 107 4.73 -6.98 -12.23
N ILE A 108 3.76 -6.05 -12.24
CA ILE A 108 3.68 -4.95 -11.28
C ILE A 108 3.61 -5.50 -9.84
N ALA A 109 2.81 -6.53 -9.60
CA ALA A 109 2.68 -7.15 -8.28
C ALA A 109 4.01 -7.71 -7.76
N PHE A 110 4.79 -8.37 -8.63
CA PHE A 110 6.13 -8.85 -8.25
C PHE A 110 7.12 -7.71 -7.98
N GLN A 111 7.04 -6.61 -8.75
CA GLN A 111 7.87 -5.44 -8.49
C GLN A 111 7.54 -4.80 -7.14
N ILE A 112 6.25 -4.63 -6.84
CA ILE A 112 5.79 -4.11 -5.54
C ILE A 112 6.30 -5.01 -4.39
N GLU A 113 6.17 -6.32 -4.54
CA GLU A 113 6.63 -7.28 -3.54
C GLU A 113 8.15 -7.21 -3.31
N LYS A 114 8.94 -7.05 -4.37
CA LYS A 114 10.39 -6.95 -4.28
C LYS A 114 10.87 -5.65 -3.62
N GLU A 115 10.20 -4.53 -3.90
CA GLU A 115 10.68 -3.20 -3.49
C GLU A 115 10.12 -2.74 -2.13
N TYR A 116 8.92 -3.19 -1.76
CA TYR A 116 8.20 -2.62 -0.62
C TYR A 116 7.77 -3.62 0.47
N LEU A 117 7.86 -4.94 0.25
CA LEU A 117 7.38 -5.99 1.18
C LEU A 117 8.51 -6.90 1.70
#